data_AF-A0A181ZB02-F1
#
_entry.id   AF-A0A181ZB02-F1
#
_cell.length_a   1.000
_cell.length_b   1.000
_cell.length_c   1.000
_cell.angle_alpha   90.00
_cell.angle_beta   90.00
_cell.angle_gamma   90.00
#
_symmetry.space_group_name_H-M   'P 1'
#
loop_
_entity.id
_entity.type
_entity.pdbx_description
1 polymer ?
#
loop_
_entity_poly.entity_id
_entity_poly.type
_entity_poly.pdbx_seq_one_letter_code
_entity_poly.pdbx_strand_id
1 'polypeptide(L)'
;MGGELKVVYAALDAASAKVTAAADDIQIGSRIRQGAGDAELGSDAVASALSNATAQQVQRSDLVAENVRVAAKFPLQAKRSYQEQDSALAGAAAKQ
;
A
#
# COMPACT_ATOMS: atom_id res chain seq x y z
N MET A 1 -19.51 -18.76 25.94
CA MET A 1 -19.25 -18.34 24.54
C MET A 1 -19.40 -16.83 24.45
N GLY A 2 -18.41 -16.06 24.90
CA GLY A 2 -18.54 -14.62 25.12
C GLY A 2 -17.50 -13.80 24.36
N GLY A 3 -17.95 -13.12 23.30
CA GLY A 3 -17.50 -11.77 22.91
C GLY A 3 -16.12 -11.57 22.29
N GLU A 4 -15.14 -12.45 22.47
CA GLU A 4 -13.76 -12.18 22.07
C GLU A 4 -13.41 -12.75 20.69
N LEU A 5 -12.93 -11.87 19.81
CA LEU A 5 -12.30 -12.19 18.53
C LEU A 5 -13.17 -13.04 17.58
N LYS A 6 -14.31 -12.51 17.14
CA LYS A 6 -14.54 -12.62 15.68
C LYS A 6 -13.47 -11.76 15.05
N VAL A 7 -12.28 -12.33 14.80
CA VAL A 7 -11.35 -11.74 13.84
C VAL A 7 -12.19 -11.57 12.58
N VAL A 8 -12.58 -10.32 12.31
CA VAL A 8 -13.37 -10.02 11.12
C VAL A 8 -12.34 -10.11 10.00
N TYR A 9 -12.09 -11.33 9.53
CA TYR A 9 -11.13 -11.59 8.47
C TYR A 9 -11.42 -10.70 7.25
N ALA A 10 -12.71 -10.41 7.01
CA ALA A 10 -13.18 -9.44 6.03
C ALA A 10 -12.72 -7.99 6.32
N ALA A 11 -12.59 -7.57 7.59
CA ALA A 11 -12.05 -6.25 7.94
C ALA A 11 -10.54 -6.18 7.74
N LEU A 12 -9.80 -7.27 7.94
CA LEU A 12 -8.37 -7.35 7.63
C LEU A 12 -8.13 -7.32 6.11
N ASP A 13 -8.94 -8.05 5.34
CA ASP A 13 -8.91 -8.00 3.88
C ASP A 13 -9.29 -6.60 3.36
N ALA A 14 -10.34 -5.99 3.91
CA ALA A 14 -10.75 -4.63 3.56
C ALA A 14 -9.69 -3.59 3.95
N ALA A 15 -8.99 -3.75 5.08
CA ALA A 15 -7.89 -2.88 5.47
C ALA A 15 -6.71 -3.01 4.51
N SER A 16 -6.31 -4.24 4.15
CA SER A 16 -5.26 -4.47 3.15
C SER A 16 -5.61 -3.81 1.81
N ALA A 17 -6.84 -4.04 1.31
CA ALA A 17 -7.32 -3.45 0.07
C ALA A 17 -7.32 -1.91 0.10
N LYS A 18 -7.75 -1.29 1.21
CA LYS A 18 -7.73 0.18 1.38
C LYS A 18 -6.31 0.74 1.38
N VAL A 19 -5.38 0.08 2.07
CA VAL A 19 -3.98 0.52 2.13
C VAL A 19 -3.31 0.35 0.76
N THR A 20 -3.59 -0.72 0.02
CA THR A 20 -3.14 -0.89 -1.36
C THR A 20 -3.71 0.19 -2.29
N ALA A 21 -5.00 0.49 -2.20
CA ALA A 21 -5.61 1.57 -3.00
C ALA A 21 -4.99 2.94 -2.70
N ALA A 22 -4.69 3.24 -1.43
CA ALA A 22 -3.99 4.45 -1.05
C ALA A 22 -2.56 4.52 -1.63
N ALA A 23 -1.87 3.38 -1.77
CA ALA A 23 -0.57 3.33 -2.44
C ALA A 23 -0.67 3.68 -3.94
N ASP A 24 -1.74 3.22 -4.59
CA ASP A 24 -1.99 3.51 -6.01
C ASP A 24 -2.33 5.00 -6.23
N ASP A 25 -3.03 5.64 -5.29
CA ASP A 25 -3.27 7.09 -5.31
C ASP A 25 -1.98 7.91 -5.09
N ILE A 26 -1.04 7.38 -4.29
CA ILE A 26 0.29 7.99 -4.06
C ILE A 26 1.18 7.87 -5.29
N GLN A 27 0.94 6.91 -6.18
CA GLN A 27 1.72 6.72 -7.41
C GLN A 27 1.32 7.76 -8.47
N ILE A 28 1.65 9.03 -8.21
CA ILE A 28 1.31 10.19 -9.04
C ILE A 28 2.27 10.30 -10.25
N GLY A 29 3.20 9.36 -10.42
CA GLY A 29 4.30 9.47 -11.38
C GLY A 29 3.90 9.69 -12.84
N SER A 30 2.73 9.19 -13.28
CA SER A 30 2.19 9.46 -14.61
C SER A 30 1.61 10.88 -14.76
N ARG A 31 0.87 11.36 -13.75
CA ARG A 31 0.26 12.70 -13.75
C ARG A 31 1.29 13.82 -13.64
N ILE A 32 2.33 13.63 -12.82
CA ILE A 32 3.44 14.57 -12.65
C ILE A 32 4.25 14.70 -13.95
N ARG A 33 4.53 13.59 -14.64
CA ARG A 33 5.23 13.61 -15.95
C ARG A 33 4.42 14.30 -17.03
N GLN A 34 3.10 14.13 -17.07
CA GLN A 34 2.22 14.84 -18.01
C GLN A 34 2.24 16.35 -17.76
N GLY A 35 2.06 16.79 -16.52
CA GLY A 35 2.03 18.24 -16.19
C GLY A 35 3.35 18.98 -16.45
N ALA A 36 4.50 18.29 -16.40
CA ALA A 36 5.79 18.88 -16.74
C ALA A 36 6.03 19.02 -18.25
N GLY A 37 5.39 18.18 -19.08
CA GLY A 37 5.48 18.23 -20.54
C GLY A 37 4.69 19.36 -21.18
N ASP A 38 3.65 19.85 -20.50
CA ASP A 38 2.74 20.90 -21.00
C ASP A 38 3.23 22.33 -20.70
N ALA A 39 4.34 22.49 -19.98
CA ALA A 39 4.90 23.81 -19.66
C ALA A 39 5.80 24.32 -20.80
N GLU A 40 5.33 25.30 -21.58
CA GLU A 40 6.19 26.08 -22.49
C GLU A 40 7.17 26.92 -21.64
N LEU A 41 8.33 26.35 -21.37
CA LEU A 41 9.40 27.03 -20.68
C LEU A 41 10.33 27.65 -21.72
N GLY A 42 10.37 28.98 -21.80
CA GLY A 42 11.20 29.75 -22.73
C GLY A 42 12.73 29.63 -22.50
N SER A 43 13.19 28.60 -21.79
CA SER A 43 14.61 28.32 -21.52
C SER A 43 14.84 26.82 -21.32
N ASP A 44 15.74 26.25 -22.13
CA ASP A 44 16.13 24.83 -22.07
C ASP A 44 16.72 24.42 -20.72
N ALA A 45 17.45 25.34 -20.06
CA ALA A 45 18.02 25.10 -18.74
C ALA A 45 16.92 24.95 -17.67
N VAL A 46 15.87 25.76 -17.75
CA VAL A 46 14.71 25.68 -16.84
C VAL A 46 13.89 24.42 -17.10
N ALA A 47 13.69 24.07 -18.38
CA ALA A 47 13.03 22.82 -18.76
C ALA A 47 13.78 21.58 -18.26
N SER A 48 15.11 21.56 -18.38
CA SER A 48 15.95 20.47 -17.88
C SER A 48 15.93 20.38 -16.34
N ALA A 49 16.01 21.51 -15.64
CA ALA A 49 15.89 21.54 -14.19
C ALA A 49 14.52 21.06 -13.69
N LEU A 50 13.43 21.49 -14.34
CA LEU A 50 12.08 21.04 -14.03
C LEU A 50 11.92 19.54 -14.28
N SER A 51 12.42 19.03 -15.41
CA SER A 51 12.40 17.61 -15.74
C SER A 51 13.13 16.77 -14.69
N ASN A 52 14.32 17.20 -14.26
CA ASN A 52 15.09 16.50 -13.23
C ASN A 52 14.39 16.53 -11.85
N ALA A 53 13.84 17.68 -11.45
CA ALA A 53 13.06 17.78 -10.21
C ALA A 53 11.81 16.89 -10.25
N THR A 54 11.13 16.85 -11.40
CA THR A 54 9.97 15.99 -11.67
C THR A 54 10.35 14.52 -11.54
N ALA A 55 11.47 14.09 -12.15
CA ALA A 55 11.97 12.72 -12.06
C ALA A 55 12.29 12.31 -10.61
N GLN A 56 12.94 13.18 -9.84
CA GLN A 56 13.22 12.93 -8.42
C GLN A 56 11.95 12.80 -7.58
N GLN A 57 10.94 13.63 -7.86
CA GLN A 57 9.68 13.57 -7.14
C GLN A 57 8.89 12.30 -7.48
N VAL A 58 8.91 11.86 -8.74
CA VAL A 58 8.33 10.57 -9.17
C VAL A 58 9.00 9.43 -8.41
N GLN A 59 10.33 9.39 -8.35
CA GLN A 59 11.06 8.34 -7.65
C GLN A 59 10.73 8.30 -6.15
N ARG A 60 10.59 9.46 -5.50
CA ARG A 60 10.18 9.57 -4.09
C ARG A 60 8.75 9.05 -3.88
N SER A 61 7.84 9.43 -4.77
CA SER A 61 6.44 8.97 -4.77
C SER A 61 6.36 7.45 -4.92
N ASP A 62 7.14 6.85 -5.83
CA ASP A 62 7.20 5.41 -6.03
C ASP A 62 7.73 4.67 -4.78
N LEU A 63 8.76 5.21 -4.11
CA LEU A 63 9.28 4.66 -2.85
C LEU A 63 8.24 4.68 -1.72
N VAL A 64 7.49 5.78 -1.59
CA VAL A 64 6.42 5.88 -0.59
C VAL A 64 5.29 4.91 -0.90
N ALA A 65 4.86 4.82 -2.16
CA ALA A 65 3.84 3.86 -2.58
C ALA A 65 4.26 2.42 -2.24
N GLU A 66 5.52 2.06 -2.51
CA GLU A 66 6.02 0.72 -2.17
C GLU A 66 6.03 0.46 -0.65
N ASN A 67 6.47 1.42 0.16
CA ASN A 67 6.40 1.29 1.62
C ASN A 67 4.97 1.09 2.12
N VAL A 68 4.00 1.78 1.53
CA VAL A 68 2.57 1.62 1.84
C VAL A 68 2.08 0.23 1.42
N ARG A 69 2.49 -0.29 0.25
CA ARG A 69 2.17 -1.68 -0.16
C ARG A 69 2.79 -2.73 0.75
N VAL A 70 3.99 -2.49 1.26
CA VAL A 70 4.60 -3.37 2.27
C VAL A 70 3.77 -3.35 3.56
N ALA A 71 3.34 -2.17 4.03
CA ALA A 71 2.45 -2.04 5.18
C ALA A 71 1.10 -2.75 4.96
N ALA A 72 0.57 -2.76 3.73
CA ALA A 72 -0.66 -3.49 3.39
C ALA A 72 -0.57 -5.02 3.58
N LYS A 73 0.65 -5.58 3.71
CA LYS A 73 0.86 -7.00 4.01
C LYS A 73 0.62 -7.34 5.48
N PHE A 74 0.74 -6.38 6.40
CA PHE A 74 0.56 -6.61 7.83
C PHE A 74 -0.83 -7.16 8.19
N PRO A 75 -1.95 -6.59 7.70
CA PRO A 75 -3.28 -7.18 7.93
C PRO A 75 -3.42 -8.62 7.43
N LEU A 76 -2.80 -8.96 6.30
CA LEU A 76 -2.82 -10.32 5.74
C LEU A 76 -1.98 -11.29 6.57
N GLN A 77 -0.84 -10.85 7.09
CA GLN A 77 0.00 -11.63 8.02
C GLN A 77 -0.73 -11.88 9.34
N ALA A 78 -1.39 -10.85 9.90
CA ALA A 78 -2.22 -10.99 11.08
C ALA A 78 -3.37 -12.00 10.86
N LYS A 79 -4.05 -11.92 9.71
CA LYS A 79 -5.08 -12.88 9.31
C LYS A 79 -4.56 -14.31 9.29
N ARG A 80 -3.42 -14.58 8.66
CA ARG A 80 -2.81 -15.93 8.64
C ARG A 80 -2.48 -16.43 10.04
N SER A 81 -1.88 -15.58 10.88
CA SER A 81 -1.53 -15.96 12.25
C SER A 81 -2.76 -16.35 13.08
N TYR A 82 -3.87 -15.61 12.96
CA TYR A 82 -5.12 -15.97 13.63
C TYR A 82 -5.73 -17.28 13.10
N GLN A 83 -5.70 -17.52 11.78
CA GLN A 83 -6.20 -18.78 11.20
C GLN A 83 -5.40 -20.01 11.67
N GLU A 84 -4.09 -19.88 11.82
CA GLU A 84 -3.22 -20.93 12.35
C GLU A 84 -3.52 -21.23 13.82
N GLN A 85 -3.76 -20.20 14.64
CA GLN A 85 -4.15 -20.35 16.04
C GLN A 85 -5.53 -21.01 16.18
N ASP A 86 -6.53 -20.56 15.42
CA ASP A 86 -7.87 -21.16 15.40
C ASP A 86 -7.82 -22.65 15.03
N SER A 87 -7.02 -23.00 14.02
CA SER A 87 -6.85 -24.38 13.57
C SER A 87 -6.16 -25.26 14.62
N ALA A 88 -5.16 -24.72 15.33
CA ALA A 88 -4.48 -25.42 16.41
C ALA A 88 -5.41 -25.67 17.61
N LEU A 89 -6.23 -24.69 17.99
CA LEU A 89 -7.22 -24.82 19.06
C LEU A 89 -8.32 -25.83 18.70
N ALA A 90 -8.83 -25.81 17.47
CA ALA A 90 -9.80 -26.78 16.99
C ALA A 90 -9.22 -28.21 16.98
N GLY A 91 -7.98 -28.38 16.53
CA GLY A 91 -7.29 -29.67 16.54
C GLY A 91 -6.99 -30.20 17.94
N ALA A 92 -6.76 -29.32 18.93
CA ALA A 92 -6.59 -29.70 20.33
C ALA A 92 -7.91 -30.09 20.99
N ALA A 93 -9.00 -29.37 20.70
CA ALA A 93 -10.34 -29.68 21.18
C ALA A 93 -10.90 -30.99 20.59
N ALA A 94 -10.58 -31.32 19.34
CA ALA A 94 -11.00 -32.56 18.69
C ALA A 94 -10.27 -33.82 19.19
N LYS A 95 -9.19 -33.65 19.97
CA LYS A 95 -8.41 -34.74 20.58
C LYS A 95 -8.76 -35.01 22.04
N GLN A 96 -9.65 -34.21 22.64
CA GLN A 96 -10.23 -34.45 23.96
C GLN A 96 -11.51 -35.26 23.82
#